data_AF-A0A7C5UH50-F1
#
_entry.id   AF-A0A7C5UH50-F1
#
_cell.length_a   1.000
_cell.length_b   1.000
_cell.length_c   1.000
_cell.angle_alpha   90.00
_cell.angle_beta   90.00
_cell.angle_gamma   90.00
#
_symmetry.space_group_name_H-M   'P 1'
#
loop_
_entity.id
_entity.type
_entity.pdbx_description
1 polymer ?
#
loop_
_entity_poly.entity_id
_entity_poly.type
_entity_poly.pdbx_seq_one_letter_code
_entity_poly.pdbx_strand_id
1 'polypeptide(L)' 'MKWRMHKRTETKPDGRKIYYYTFEPLPVDTADNPPPAPPEPTEAISAPPDGCIPATERAR' A
#
# COMPACT_ATOMS: atom_id res chain seq x y z
N MET A 1 22.92 5.95 -10.15
CA MET A 1 22.53 5.22 -8.93
C MET A 1 22.86 6.09 -7.73
N LYS A 2 21.93 6.26 -6.77
CA LYS A 2 22.13 7.06 -5.56
C LYS A 2 22.19 6.11 -4.35
N TRP A 3 23.01 6.42 -3.36
CA TRP A 3 23.20 5.63 -2.13
C TRP A 3 22.99 6.51 -0.91
N ARG A 4 22.42 5.95 0.16
CA ARG A 4 22.37 6.58 1.48
C ARG A 4 23.43 5.98 2.40
N MET A 5 24.12 6.84 3.13
CA MET A 5 25.11 6.45 4.14
C MET A 5 24.50 6.64 5.53
N HIS A 6 24.46 5.58 6.32
CA HIS A 6 24.04 5.61 7.72
C HIS A 6 25.27 5.53 8.63
N LYS A 7 25.37 6.45 9.59
CA LYS A 7 26.43 6.47 10.61
C LYS A 7 25.85 6.07 11.96
N ARG A 8 26.41 5.04 12.58
CA ARG A 8 26.16 4.66 13.98
C ARG A 8 27.42 4.85 14.80
N THR A 9 27.29 5.39 16.02
CA THR A 9 28.41 5.54 16.95
C THR A 9 28.13 4.70 18.20
N GLU A 10 29.12 3.93 18.64
CA GLU A 10 29.09 3.16 19.87
C GLU A 10 30.25 3.61 20.77
N THR A 11 30.00 3.80 22.07
CA THR A 11 31.05 4.11 23.05
C THR A 11 31.26 2.86 23.90
N LYS A 12 32.49 2.32 23.88
CA LYS A 12 32.91 1.22 24.74
C LYS A 12 33.02 1.68 26.20
N PRO A 13 32.96 0.75 27.18
CA PRO A 13 33.19 1.08 28.59
C PRO A 13 34.58 1.68 28.86
N ASP A 14 35.57 1.38 28.01
CA ASP A 14 36.92 1.97 28.08
C ASP A 14 37.01 3.41 27.50
N GLY A 15 35.89 3.98 27.04
CA GLY A 15 35.82 5.33 26.49
C GLY A 15 36.14 5.45 25.00
N ARG A 16 36.64 4.40 24.34
CA ARG A 16 36.84 4.41 22.87
C ARG A 16 35.50 4.49 22.14
N LYS A 17 35.49 5.29 21.07
CA LYS A 17 34.36 5.40 20.15
C LYS A 17 34.58 4.51 18.94
N ILE A 18 33.57 3.73 18.58
CA ILE A 18 33.52 2.95 17.35
C ILE A 18 32.52 3.61 16.41
N TYR A 19 32.96 3.88 15.18
CA TYR A 19 32.14 4.46 14.13
C TYR A 19 31.83 3.39 13.10
N TYR A 20 30.54 3.09 12.94
CA TYR A 20 30.05 2.16 11.93
C TYR A 20 29.40 2.96 10.80
N TYR A 21 29.77 2.61 9.57
CA TYR A 21 29.24 3.23 8.36
C TYR A 21 28.62 2.14 7.48
N THR A 22 27.34 2.31 7.16
CA THR A 22 26.59 1.39 6.31
C THR A 22 26.08 2.15 5.09
N PHE A 23 26.19 1.53 3.91
CA PHE A 23 25.69 2.10 2.66
C PHE A 23 24.51 1.27 2.18
N GLU A 24 23.40 1.94 1.87
CA GLU A 24 22.20 1.30 1.34
C GLU A 24 21.79 2.00 0.05
N PRO A 25 21.31 1.27 -0.97
CA PRO A 25 20.86 1.89 -2.20
C PRO A 25 19.63 2.75 -1.89
N LEU A 26 19.58 3.96 -2.46
CA LEU A 26 18.35 4.74 -2.42
C LEU A 26 17.38 4.14 -3.46
N PRO A 27 16.10 3.97 -3.13
CA PRO A 27 15.11 3.67 -4.14
C PRO A 27 15.20 4.78 -5.19
N VAL A 28 15.35 4.39 -6.45
CA VAL A 28 15.17 5.32 -7.56
C VAL A 28 13.71 5.74 -7.43
N ASP A 29 13.46 7.03 -7.18
CA ASP A 29 12.11 7.58 -7.20
C ASP A 29 11.49 7.25 -8.57
N THR A 30 10.76 6.15 -8.66
CA THR A 30 9.87 5.81 -9.78
C THR A 30 8.62 6.70 -9.69
N ALA A 31 8.80 7.99 -9.40
CA ALA A 31 7.76 9.00 -9.40
C ALA A 31 7.43 9.50 -10.83
N ASP A 32 8.06 8.91 -11.85
CA ASP A 32 7.72 9.12 -13.27
C ASP A 32 6.89 7.95 -13.84
N ASN A 33 6.38 7.05 -12.99
CA ASN A 33 5.28 6.18 -13.38
C ASN A 33 4.49 5.80 -12.13
N PRO A 34 3.45 6.57 -11.75
CA PRO A 34 2.52 6.07 -10.76
C PRO A 34 1.98 4.72 -11.25
N PRO A 35 1.86 3.70 -10.39
CA PRO A 35 1.13 2.50 -10.77
C PRO A 35 -0.23 2.95 -11.33
N PRO A 36 -0.74 2.34 -12.41
CA PRO A 36 -2.06 2.68 -12.91
C PRO A 36 -3.02 2.63 -11.73
N ALA A 37 -3.75 3.72 -11.52
CA ALA A 37 -4.68 3.82 -10.40
C ALA A 37 -5.53 2.54 -10.35
N PRO A 38 -5.75 1.93 -9.17
CA PRO A 38 -6.71 0.84 -9.06
C PRO A 38 -8.01 1.33 -9.72
N PRO A 39 -8.73 0.47 -10.48
CA PRO A 39 -10.00 0.89 -11.05
C PRO A 39 -10.86 1.42 -9.92
N GLU A 40 -11.34 2.66 -10.06
CA GLU A 40 -12.28 3.25 -9.10
C GLU A 40 -13.37 2.21 -8.80
N PRO A 41 -13.81 2.07 -7.55
CA PRO A 41 -14.97 1.25 -7.25
C PRO A 41 -16.11 1.83 -8.08
N THR A 42 -16.43 1.15 -9.19
CA THR A 42 -17.56 1.46 -10.04
C THR A 42 -18.74 1.50 -9.09
N GLU A 43 -19.35 2.68 -8.97
CA GLU A 43 -20.54 2.91 -8.15
C GLU A 43 -21.40 1.67 -8.23
N ALA A 44 -21.61 1.03 -7.08
CA ALA A 44 -22.52 -0.07 -6.95
C ALA A 44 -23.87 0.43 -7.45
N ILE A 45 -24.18 0.11 -8.70
CA ILE A 45 -25.48 0.33 -9.31
C ILE A 45 -26.45 -0.28 -8.33
N SER A 46 -27.26 0.59 -7.73
CA SER A 46 -28.26 0.22 -6.73
C SER A 46 -29.00 -1.00 -7.24
N ALA A 47 -28.88 -2.11 -6.51
CA ALA A 47 -29.64 -3.30 -6.78
C ALA A 47 -31.12 -2.91 -6.91
N PRO A 48 -31.85 -3.37 -7.96
CA PRO A 48 -33.29 -3.20 -7.98
C PRO A 48 -33.87 -3.89 -6.73
N PRO A 49 -34.85 -3.30 -6.05
CA PRO A 49 -35.49 -3.97 -4.92
C PRO A 49 -36.10 -5.28 -5.40
N ASP A 50 -35.90 -6.31 -4.58
CA ASP A 50 -36.44 -7.66 -4.65
C ASP A 50 -37.64 -7.86 -5.59
N GLY A 51 -37.49 -8.85 -6.47
CA GLY A 51 -38.63 -9.41 -7.19
C GLY A 51 -39.70 -9.90 -6.20
N CYS A 52 -40.90 -9.33 -6.30
CA CYS A 52 -42.10 -9.96 -5.76
C CYS A 52 -43.00 -10.35 -6.93
N ILE A 53 -42.97 -11.66 -7.21
CA ILE A 53 -43.68 -12.37 -8.27
C ILE A 53 -45.18 -12.40 -7.90
N PRO A 54 -46.14 -12.12 -8.81
CA PRO A 54 -47.55 -12.30 -8.50
C PRO A 54 -47.90 -13.79 -8.54
N ALA A 55 -48.11 -14.39 -7.37
CA ALA A 55 -48.73 -15.70 -7.26
C ALA A 55 -50.06 -15.54 -6.52
N THR A 56 -51.18 -15.65 -7.23
CA THR A 56 -52.24 -16.63 -6.96
C THR A 56 -53.27 -16.54 -8.08
N GLU A 57 -53.13 -17.45 -9.04
CA GLU A 57 -54.20 -17.86 -9.94
C GLU A 57 -55.24 -18.64 -9.13
N ARG A 58 -56.51 -18.34 -9.41
CA ARG A 58 -57.71 -18.78 -8.69
C ARG A 58 -58.15 -20.17 -9.16
N ALA A 59 -58.27 -21.15 -8.26
CA ALA A 59 -59.00 -22.39 -8.52
C ALA A 59 -59.61 -22.98 -7.22
N ARG A 60 -60.84 -22.60 -6.88
CA ARG A 60 -62.06 -23.44 -6.91
C ARG A 60 -63.26 -22.64 -6.43
#